data_AF-A0A4U5JMI3-F1
#
_entry.id   AF-A0A4U5JMI3-F1
#
_cell.length_a   1.000
_cell.length_b   1.000
_cell.length_c   1.000
_cell.angle_alpha   90.00
_cell.angle_beta   90.00
_cell.angle_gamma   90.00
#
_symmetry.space_group_name_H-M   'P 1'
#
loop_
_entity.id
_entity.type
_entity.pdbx_description
1 polymer ?
#
loop_
_entity_poly.entity_id
_entity_poly.type
_entity_poly.pdbx_seq_one_letter_code
_entity_poly.pdbx_strand_id
1 'polypeptide(L)'
;MKRQDLAFRRPPRRIATAAVALLFWLGSTSVAGAAGLIVNALPARPLVETGRGAQSLNFDLIFENRGDQPLELIKLEATLFDRHGRFLGQRRLDGNGDTTTMSAATVPNRALPARGKLVVFNPFQQFPTDLFLGDIRYDATFAEPADHSRTQTASLRVAPRAYAPSTKLSLPLAGPVFVHDGHDLYGHHRRLDITGGMTTHFGIRSNFMRYAHDFCIVDEQGHLYRGDGSRPEDWFGYGKPVLATGDGVVVETHDGMPDNRKGGPPPFDEAAIMKNLKLFLGNYAIVDHRNGEFSLFAHMKQGSVKVAPGQRVKRGETIGAMGMSGDAFLVHLHYQLQGSAGFDEGLPAYFEKVRFATGDGWSAPSISPVDSGDLVMTAE
;
A
#
# COMPACT_ATOMS: atom_id res chain seq x y z
N MET A 1 -58.95 -42.81 -5.15
CA MET A 1 -60.32 -42.25 -4.98
C MET A 1 -60.16 -40.99 -4.13
N LYS A 2 -60.43 -39.75 -4.53
CA LYS A 2 -61.11 -39.11 -5.67
C LYS A 2 -60.37 -37.79 -5.97
N ARG A 3 -60.40 -37.39 -7.25
CA ARG A 3 -60.09 -36.04 -7.78
C ARG A 3 -61.19 -35.04 -7.43
N GLN A 4 -60.85 -33.74 -7.42
CA GLN A 4 -61.56 -32.58 -8.01
C GLN A 4 -60.87 -31.31 -7.49
N ASP A 5 -60.07 -30.60 -8.30
CA ASP A 5 -60.37 -29.67 -9.40
C ASP A 5 -60.63 -28.21 -8.97
N LEU A 6 -59.67 -27.39 -9.43
CA LEU A 6 -59.56 -25.95 -9.65
C LEU A 6 -60.81 -25.06 -9.48
N ALA A 7 -60.56 -23.91 -8.84
CA ALA A 7 -61.10 -22.63 -9.30
C ALA A 7 -60.09 -21.49 -9.09
N PHE A 8 -59.60 -20.94 -10.21
CA PHE A 8 -58.82 -19.71 -10.30
C PHE A 8 -59.56 -18.53 -9.66
N ARG A 9 -58.97 -17.87 -8.66
CA ARG A 9 -59.36 -16.51 -8.24
C ARG A 9 -58.22 -15.54 -8.50
N ARG A 10 -58.60 -14.46 -9.20
CA ARG A 10 -57.79 -13.33 -9.67
C ARG A 10 -56.98 -12.67 -8.53
N PRO A 11 -55.78 -12.14 -8.79
CA PRO A 11 -55.04 -11.37 -7.79
C PRO A 11 -55.69 -10.00 -7.56
N PRO A 12 -55.66 -9.44 -6.35
CA PRO A 12 -56.15 -8.10 -6.11
C PRO A 12 -55.17 -7.05 -6.64
N ARG A 13 -55.76 -5.92 -7.00
CA ARG A 13 -55.18 -4.72 -7.60
C ARG A 13 -53.93 -4.23 -6.85
N ARG A 14 -52.89 -3.90 -7.64
CA ARG A 14 -51.70 -3.16 -7.22
C ARG A 14 -52.13 -1.83 -6.58
N ILE A 15 -51.88 -1.69 -5.29
CA ILE A 15 -51.78 -0.38 -4.65
C ILE A 15 -50.40 0.15 -5.02
N ALA A 16 -50.36 1.24 -5.79
CA ALA A 16 -49.14 1.94 -6.11
C ALA A 16 -48.64 2.64 -4.84
N THR A 17 -47.77 1.97 -4.08
CA THR A 17 -46.96 2.64 -3.07
C THR A 17 -45.97 3.51 -3.83
N ALA A 18 -46.14 4.83 -3.74
CA ALA A 18 -45.16 5.79 -4.20
C ALA A 18 -43.85 5.52 -3.45
N ALA A 19 -42.90 4.89 -4.14
CA ALA A 19 -41.53 4.79 -3.66
C ALA A 19 -40.96 6.22 -3.63
N VAL A 20 -40.90 6.82 -2.45
CA VAL A 20 -40.02 7.96 -2.21
C VAL A 20 -38.60 7.42 -2.38
N ALA A 21 -38.06 7.60 -3.59
CA ALA A 21 -36.64 7.43 -3.83
C ALA A 21 -35.92 8.53 -3.02
N LEU A 22 -35.53 8.18 -1.79
CA LEU A 22 -34.47 8.90 -1.11
C LEU A 22 -33.20 8.66 -1.93
N LEU A 23 -32.92 9.58 -2.86
CA LEU A 23 -31.59 9.75 -3.41
C LEU A 23 -30.66 10.04 -2.24
N PHE A 24 -29.94 9.02 -1.77
CA PHE A 24 -28.70 9.23 -1.03
C PHE A 24 -27.71 9.85 -2.01
N TRP A 25 -27.66 11.18 -2.00
CA TRP A 25 -26.61 11.93 -2.64
C TRP A 25 -25.29 11.61 -1.92
N LEU A 26 -24.57 10.60 -2.40
CA LEU A 26 -23.15 10.37 -2.08
C LEU A 26 -22.31 11.43 -2.80
N GLY A 27 -22.56 12.69 -2.48
CA GLY A 27 -21.67 13.78 -2.80
C GLY A 27 -20.63 13.87 -1.69
N SER A 28 -19.36 13.75 -2.05
CA SER A 28 -18.28 14.29 -1.21
C SER A 28 -18.53 15.78 -1.05
N THR A 29 -19.18 16.18 0.04
CA THR A 29 -19.33 17.59 0.38
C THR A 29 -17.98 18.10 0.83
N SER A 30 -17.20 18.63 -0.10
CA SER A 30 -16.11 19.55 0.23
C SER A 30 -16.77 20.77 0.89
N VAL A 31 -16.72 20.85 2.22
CA VAL A 31 -17.06 22.09 2.91
C VAL A 31 -15.89 23.03 2.67
N ALA A 32 -16.10 24.08 1.88
CA ALA A 32 -15.13 25.16 1.75
C ALA A 32 -15.02 25.84 3.12
N GLY A 33 -13.95 25.50 3.86
CA GLY A 33 -13.48 26.35 4.96
C GLY A 33 -13.11 27.71 4.39
N ALA A 34 -13.32 28.77 5.17
CA ALA A 34 -13.21 30.17 4.75
C ALA A 34 -11.81 30.65 4.29
N ALA A 35 -10.88 29.75 3.95
CA ALA A 35 -9.49 30.12 3.68
C ALA A 35 -8.80 29.15 2.70
N GLY A 36 -9.35 28.91 1.50
CA GLY A 36 -8.61 28.33 0.36
C GLY A 36 -7.89 26.98 0.54
N LEU A 37 -7.97 26.36 1.72
CA LEU A 37 -7.21 25.19 2.14
C LEU A 37 -8.12 23.98 2.09
N ILE A 38 -7.70 22.97 1.34
CA ILE A 38 -8.48 21.76 1.10
C ILE A 38 -7.65 20.55 1.53
N VAL A 39 -8.31 19.54 2.09
CA VAL A 39 -7.68 18.27 2.45
C VAL A 39 -8.49 17.11 1.88
N ASN A 40 -7.79 16.10 1.35
CA ASN A 40 -8.38 14.85 0.88
C ASN A 40 -7.57 13.65 1.38
N ALA A 41 -8.19 12.49 1.50
CA ALA A 41 -7.51 11.22 1.73
C ALA A 41 -7.19 10.52 0.40
N LEU A 42 -6.03 9.88 0.31
CA LEU A 42 -5.63 9.02 -0.79
C LEU A 42 -5.21 7.64 -0.27
N PRO A 43 -5.95 6.56 -0.58
CA PRO A 43 -7.22 6.57 -1.31
C PRO A 43 -8.35 7.21 -0.48
N ALA A 44 -9.42 7.64 -1.14
CA ALA A 44 -10.55 8.31 -0.48
C ALA A 44 -11.24 7.43 0.58
N ARG A 45 -11.16 6.11 0.44
CA ARG A 45 -11.59 5.11 1.44
C ARG A 45 -10.44 4.17 1.76
N PRO A 46 -9.59 4.53 2.73
CA PRO A 46 -8.48 3.70 3.16
C PRO A 46 -8.90 2.30 3.62
N LEU A 47 -7.96 1.37 3.54
CA LEU A 47 -8.12 0.01 4.01
C LEU A 47 -7.67 -0.10 5.47
N VAL A 48 -8.47 -0.80 6.26
CA VAL A 48 -8.08 -1.28 7.58
C VAL A 48 -7.47 -2.66 7.38
N GLU A 49 -6.17 -2.75 7.64
CA GLU A 49 -5.41 -4.00 7.65
C GLU A 49 -5.38 -4.56 9.06
N THR A 50 -5.54 -5.87 9.23
CA THR A 50 -5.38 -6.54 10.52
C THR A 50 -4.08 -7.34 10.50
N GLY A 51 -3.10 -6.89 11.29
CA GLY A 51 -1.81 -7.54 11.45
C GLY A 51 -1.72 -8.36 12.74
N ARG A 52 -0.48 -8.66 13.15
CA ARG A 52 -0.18 -9.42 14.36
C ARG A 52 -0.31 -8.54 15.61
N GLY A 53 -1.50 -8.52 16.18
CA GLY A 53 -1.78 -7.84 17.45
C GLY A 53 -2.16 -6.35 17.33
N ALA A 54 -2.17 -5.81 16.11
CA ALA A 54 -2.65 -4.46 15.82
C ALA A 54 -3.39 -4.43 14.48
N GLN A 55 -4.16 -3.37 14.26
CA GLN A 55 -4.70 -3.03 12.95
C GLN A 55 -4.06 -1.74 12.42
N SER A 56 -3.80 -1.68 11.12
CA SER A 56 -3.06 -0.61 10.45
C SER A 56 -3.95 0.16 9.48
N LEU A 57 -3.70 1.46 9.35
CA LEU A 57 -4.41 2.39 8.49
C LEU A 57 -3.44 3.21 7.63
N ASN A 58 -3.15 2.69 6.44
CA ASN A 58 -2.20 3.28 5.51
C ASN A 58 -2.93 4.08 4.41
N PHE A 59 -2.71 5.39 4.42
CA PHE A 59 -3.19 6.34 3.41
C PHE A 59 -2.45 7.68 3.58
N ASP A 60 -2.66 8.59 2.64
CA ASP A 60 -2.04 9.91 2.62
C ASP A 60 -3.10 11.01 2.74
N LEU A 61 -2.74 12.08 3.43
CA LEU A 61 -3.50 13.33 3.47
C LEU A 61 -2.89 14.27 2.43
N ILE A 62 -3.70 14.68 1.45
CA ILE A 62 -3.29 15.61 0.40
C ILE A 62 -3.90 16.97 0.70
N PHE A 63 -3.05 17.92 1.07
CA PHE A 63 -3.42 19.30 1.30
C PHE A 63 -3.20 20.12 0.03
N GLU A 64 -4.14 21.01 -0.28
CA GLU A 64 -4.04 21.98 -1.37
C GLU A 64 -4.28 23.37 -0.80
N ASN A 65 -3.33 24.28 -1.04
CA ASN A 65 -3.42 25.67 -0.65
C ASN A 65 -3.77 26.51 -1.88
N ARG A 66 -4.97 27.08 -1.93
CA ARG A 66 -5.41 28.01 -2.99
C ARG A 66 -5.12 29.48 -2.69
N GLY A 67 -4.58 29.76 -1.51
CA GLY A 67 -4.15 31.09 -1.10
C GLY A 67 -2.80 31.48 -1.68
N ASP A 68 -2.47 32.77 -1.53
CA ASP A 68 -1.23 33.38 -2.02
C ASP A 68 -0.10 33.39 -0.98
N GLN A 69 -0.39 32.97 0.26
CA GLN A 69 0.62 32.88 1.32
C GLN A 69 1.04 31.42 1.53
N PRO A 70 2.34 31.15 1.73
CA PRO A 70 2.80 29.84 2.15
C PRO A 70 2.35 29.55 3.58
N LEU A 71 2.22 28.27 3.87
CA LEU A 71 1.77 27.76 5.16
C LEU A 71 2.72 26.67 5.65
N GLU A 72 2.79 26.44 6.96
CA GLU A 72 3.48 25.30 7.56
C GLU A 72 2.50 24.49 8.41
N LEU A 73 2.49 23.16 8.25
CA LEU A 73 1.75 22.26 9.13
C LEU A 73 2.38 22.29 10.53
N ILE A 74 1.62 22.74 11.53
CA ILE A 74 2.09 22.84 12.92
C ILE A 74 1.39 21.86 13.86
N LYS A 75 0.22 21.34 13.47
CA LYS A 75 -0.53 20.34 14.23
C LYS A 75 -1.32 19.42 13.31
N LEU A 76 -1.32 18.13 13.63
CA LEU A 76 -2.21 17.13 13.04
C LEU A 76 -2.86 16.30 14.15
N GLU A 77 -4.17 16.16 14.09
CA GLU A 77 -4.97 15.45 15.09
C GLU A 77 -5.91 14.46 14.40
N ALA A 78 -6.00 13.24 14.91
CA ALA A 78 -6.99 12.25 14.52
C ALA A 78 -7.91 11.96 15.71
N THR A 79 -9.19 12.27 15.55
CA THR A 79 -10.25 11.99 16.53
C THR A 79 -11.12 10.84 16.03
N LEU A 80 -11.26 9.80 16.85
CA LEU A 80 -11.98 8.59 16.51
C LEU A 80 -13.39 8.62 17.08
N PHE A 81 -14.36 8.13 16.30
CA PHE A 81 -15.76 8.06 16.69
C PHE A 81 -16.29 6.64 16.59
N ASP A 82 -17.22 6.29 17.47
CA ASP A 82 -17.93 5.01 17.40
C ASP A 82 -19.03 5.03 16.34
N ARG A 83 -19.72 3.89 16.19
CA ARG A 83 -20.84 3.72 15.25
C ARG A 83 -22.02 4.65 15.50
N HIS A 84 -22.09 5.30 16.65
CA HIS A 84 -23.12 6.25 17.05
C HIS A 84 -22.60 7.70 17.04
N GLY A 85 -21.40 7.94 16.53
CA GLY A 85 -20.78 9.27 16.46
C GLY A 85 -20.26 9.78 17.81
N ARG A 86 -20.09 8.92 18.82
CA ARG A 86 -19.55 9.30 20.12
C ARG A 86 -18.02 9.24 20.09
N PHE A 87 -17.38 10.16 20.80
CA PHE A 87 -15.92 10.19 20.94
C PHE A 87 -15.38 8.88 21.53
N LEU A 88 -14.39 8.29 20.86
CA LEU A 88 -13.67 7.10 21.33
C LEU A 88 -12.27 7.42 21.84
N GLY A 89 -11.59 8.35 21.18
CA GLY A 89 -10.21 8.66 21.49
C GLY A 89 -9.60 9.64 20.50
N GLN A 90 -8.39 10.08 20.80
CA GLN A 90 -7.68 11.07 20.01
C GLN A 90 -6.18 10.78 19.99
N ARG A 91 -5.55 11.10 18.87
CA ARG A 91 -4.09 11.14 18.71
C ARG A 91 -3.71 12.48 18.10
N ARG A 92 -2.60 13.06 18.55
CA ARG A 92 -2.14 14.35 18.06
C ARG A 92 -0.63 14.40 17.93
N LEU A 93 -0.18 15.15 16.94
CA LEU A 93 1.18 15.64 16.79
C LEU A 93 1.08 17.15 16.71
N ASP A 94 1.80 17.83 17.59
CA ASP A 94 1.84 19.29 17.66
C ASP A 94 3.21 19.75 18.20
N GLY A 95 3.37 21.07 18.32
CA GLY A 95 4.51 21.69 18.97
C GLY A 95 4.41 21.73 20.50
N ASN A 96 3.61 20.87 21.15
CA ASN A 96 3.54 20.84 22.61
C ASN A 96 4.88 20.36 23.19
N GLY A 97 5.62 21.29 23.79
CA GLY A 97 7.00 21.12 24.21
C GLY A 97 7.77 22.43 24.07
N ASP A 98 9.06 22.43 24.39
CA ASP A 98 9.99 23.44 23.93
C ASP A 98 10.53 23.09 22.53
N THR A 99 11.47 23.89 22.01
CA THR A 99 12.09 23.65 20.69
C THR A 99 12.88 22.34 20.60
N THR A 100 13.05 21.60 21.71
CA THR A 100 13.71 20.29 21.76
C THR A 100 12.74 19.12 21.79
N THR A 101 11.43 19.38 21.98
CA THR A 101 10.39 18.35 22.22
C THR A 101 9.23 18.47 21.23
N MET A 102 9.54 18.48 19.94
CA MET A 102 8.55 18.71 18.89
C MET A 102 8.06 17.41 18.25
N SER A 103 6.93 16.88 18.73
CA SER A 103 6.29 15.71 18.09
C SER A 103 5.91 15.99 16.62
N ALA A 104 5.56 17.24 16.27
CA ALA A 104 5.34 17.65 14.88
C ALA A 104 6.58 17.45 13.98
N ALA A 105 7.80 17.41 14.55
CA ALA A 105 9.02 17.15 13.79
C ALA A 105 9.09 15.73 13.21
N THR A 106 8.30 14.78 13.72
CA THR A 106 8.23 13.42 13.16
C THR A 106 7.39 13.34 11.89
N VAL A 107 6.69 14.42 11.51
CA VAL A 107 6.10 14.58 10.18
C VAL A 107 7.11 15.32 9.31
N PRO A 108 7.83 14.62 8.41
CA PRO A 108 8.76 15.28 7.50
C PRO A 108 8.00 16.14 6.49
N ASN A 109 8.68 17.14 5.91
CA ASN A 109 8.15 18.02 4.87
C ASN A 109 6.80 18.67 5.23
N ARG A 110 6.83 19.72 6.07
CA ARG A 110 5.61 20.39 6.56
C ARG A 110 5.25 21.69 5.83
N ALA A 111 6.09 22.11 4.89
CA ALA A 111 5.86 23.33 4.12
C ALA A 111 4.77 23.08 3.07
N LEU A 112 3.74 23.91 3.09
CA LEU A 112 2.68 23.95 2.10
C LEU A 112 2.79 25.25 1.30
N PRO A 113 3.34 25.21 0.07
CA PRO A 113 3.54 26.42 -0.73
C PRO A 113 2.24 27.15 -1.05
N ALA A 114 2.33 28.46 -1.31
CA ALA A 114 1.24 29.23 -1.92
C ALA A 114 0.84 28.60 -3.26
N ARG A 115 -0.46 28.47 -3.52
CA ARG A 115 -0.99 27.81 -4.74
C ARG A 115 -0.42 26.39 -4.96
N GLY A 116 0.02 25.73 -3.90
CA GLY A 116 0.73 24.46 -3.93
C GLY A 116 0.00 23.33 -3.25
N LYS A 117 0.67 22.18 -3.18
CA LYS A 117 0.19 20.98 -2.51
C LYS A 117 1.22 20.45 -1.52
N LEU A 118 0.73 19.69 -0.55
CA LEU A 118 1.54 18.96 0.41
C LEU A 118 0.95 17.55 0.60
N VAL A 119 1.79 16.53 0.51
CA VAL A 119 1.46 15.15 0.90
C VAL A 119 1.95 14.90 2.31
N VAL A 120 1.04 14.46 3.18
CA VAL A 120 1.37 13.99 4.52
C VAL A 120 0.98 12.52 4.65
N PHE A 121 1.98 11.65 4.77
CA PHE A 121 1.75 10.23 5.07
C PHE A 121 1.11 10.11 6.45
N ASN A 122 -0.05 9.44 6.57
CA ASN A 122 -0.79 9.37 7.84
C ASN A 122 0.10 8.86 9.00
N PRO A 123 0.50 9.69 9.98
CA PRO A 123 1.43 9.26 11.01
C PRO A 123 0.74 8.40 12.08
N PHE A 124 -0.59 8.41 12.14
CA PHE A 124 -1.38 7.61 13.07
C PHE A 124 -1.80 6.29 12.42
N GLN A 125 -0.84 5.38 12.26
CA GLN A 125 -1.09 4.17 11.47
C GLN A 125 -1.63 2.97 12.25
N GLN A 126 -1.16 2.69 13.48
CA GLN A 126 -1.46 1.44 14.18
C GLN A 126 -2.43 1.63 15.32
N PHE A 127 -3.46 0.78 15.44
CA PHE A 127 -4.48 0.84 16.48
C PHE A 127 -4.72 -0.54 17.11
N PRO A 128 -5.23 -0.60 18.36
CA PRO A 128 -5.70 -1.85 18.97
C PRO A 128 -6.76 -2.55 18.10
N THR A 129 -6.73 -3.88 18.01
CA THR A 129 -7.61 -4.69 17.14
C THR A 129 -9.09 -4.67 17.54
N ASP A 130 -9.41 -4.29 18.77
CA ASP A 130 -10.78 -4.15 19.28
C ASP A 130 -11.40 -2.76 19.01
N LEU A 131 -10.61 -1.82 18.50
CA LEU A 131 -11.05 -0.47 18.20
C LEU A 131 -11.83 -0.39 16.88
N PHE A 132 -12.96 0.31 16.87
CA PHE A 132 -13.69 0.59 15.63
C PHE A 132 -13.02 1.72 14.84
N LEU A 133 -12.56 1.43 13.62
CA LEU A 133 -11.90 2.40 12.72
C LEU A 133 -12.77 2.82 11.53
N GLY A 134 -14.10 2.78 11.64
CA GLY A 134 -14.98 3.16 10.53
C GLY A 134 -15.26 4.65 10.39
N ASP A 135 -14.82 5.47 11.36
CA ASP A 135 -15.14 6.89 11.41
C ASP A 135 -14.08 7.70 12.17
N ILE A 136 -13.27 8.45 11.43
CA ILE A 136 -12.14 9.22 11.97
C ILE A 136 -12.16 10.62 11.39
N ARG A 137 -12.06 11.65 12.23
CA ARG A 137 -11.87 13.04 11.80
C ARG A 137 -10.40 13.42 11.95
N TYR A 138 -9.81 13.91 10.88
CA TYR A 138 -8.50 14.53 10.85
C TYR A 138 -8.66 16.04 10.85
N ASP A 139 -7.98 16.71 11.77
CA ASP A 139 -7.87 18.17 11.83
C ASP A 139 -6.39 18.54 11.72
N ALA A 140 -6.05 19.32 10.68
CA ALA A 140 -4.70 19.79 10.43
C ALA A 140 -4.66 21.31 10.56
N THR A 141 -3.85 21.81 11.47
CA THR A 141 -3.64 23.26 11.67
C THR A 141 -2.34 23.68 11.01
N PHE A 142 -2.47 24.69 10.17
CA PHE A 142 -1.38 25.35 9.46
C PHE A 142 -1.18 26.76 10.00
N ALA A 143 0.05 27.25 9.97
CA ALA A 143 0.41 28.61 10.32
C ALA A 143 1.13 29.33 9.18
N GLU A 144 1.03 30.66 9.12
CA GLU A 144 1.93 31.47 8.28
C GLU A 144 3.36 31.43 8.88
N PRO A 145 4.41 31.04 8.13
CA PRO A 145 5.76 30.94 8.67
C PRO A 145 6.31 32.25 9.26
N ALA A 146 5.80 33.40 8.81
CA ALA A 146 6.20 34.72 9.31
C ALA A 146 5.50 35.12 10.62
N ASP A 147 4.37 34.48 10.96
CA ASP A 147 3.56 34.78 12.14
C ASP A 147 2.74 33.55 12.54
N HIS A 148 3.30 32.74 13.46
CA HIS A 148 2.68 31.49 13.90
C HIS A 148 1.37 31.69 14.68
N SER A 149 0.96 32.94 14.99
CA SER A 149 -0.36 33.23 15.55
C SER A 149 -1.48 33.19 14.50
N ARG A 150 -1.14 33.38 13.22
CA ARG A 150 -2.08 33.33 12.10
C ARG A 150 -2.22 31.90 11.62
N THR A 151 -3.31 31.26 12.03
CA THR A 151 -3.56 29.86 11.75
C THR A 151 -4.79 29.61 10.88
N GLN A 152 -4.75 28.52 10.14
CA GLN A 152 -5.84 28.00 9.33
C GLN A 152 -5.99 26.51 9.64
N THR A 153 -7.22 25.97 9.61
CA THR A 153 -7.46 24.55 9.87
C THR A 153 -8.18 23.91 8.69
N ALA A 154 -7.68 22.75 8.26
CA ALA A 154 -8.33 21.87 7.32
C ALA A 154 -8.83 20.63 8.03
N SER A 155 -10.09 20.27 7.81
CA SER A 155 -10.72 19.12 8.45
C SER A 155 -11.19 18.11 7.40
N LEU A 156 -10.93 16.83 7.65
CA LEU A 156 -11.36 15.71 6.81
C LEU A 156 -12.00 14.62 7.67
N ARG A 157 -13.17 14.13 7.27
CA ARG A 157 -13.74 12.91 7.84
C ARG A 157 -13.44 11.73 6.91
N VAL A 158 -12.77 10.72 7.44
CA VAL A 158 -12.38 9.50 6.73
C VAL A 158 -13.24 8.35 7.24
N ALA A 159 -13.73 7.53 6.32
CA ALA A 159 -14.48 6.32 6.61
C ALA A 159 -13.75 5.09 6.05
N PRO A 160 -12.71 4.59 6.75
CA PRO A 160 -11.98 3.40 6.36
C PRO A 160 -12.89 2.18 6.24
N ARG A 161 -12.46 1.19 5.46
CA ARG A 161 -13.15 -0.09 5.30
C ARG A 161 -12.21 -1.24 5.63
N ALA A 162 -12.74 -2.29 6.25
CA ALA A 162 -12.01 -3.55 6.39
C ALA A 162 -11.60 -4.06 5.01
N TYR A 163 -10.36 -4.53 4.90
CA TYR A 163 -9.90 -5.30 3.75
C TYR A 163 -10.03 -6.79 4.04
N ALA A 164 -10.53 -7.53 3.07
CA ALA A 164 -10.60 -8.99 3.11
C ALA A 164 -9.87 -9.51 1.86
N PRO A 165 -8.75 -10.23 2.00
CA PRO A 165 -8.01 -10.77 0.86
C PRO A 165 -8.87 -11.80 0.13
N SER A 166 -8.90 -11.72 -1.20
CA SER A 166 -9.66 -12.68 -2.04
C SER A 166 -8.79 -13.83 -2.53
N THR A 167 -7.48 -13.63 -2.62
CA THR A 167 -6.50 -14.60 -3.09
C THR A 167 -5.82 -15.32 -1.94
N LYS A 168 -5.68 -16.63 -2.05
CA LYS A 168 -4.88 -17.46 -1.14
C LYS A 168 -3.41 -17.38 -1.53
N LEU A 169 -2.65 -16.51 -0.88
CA LEU A 169 -1.24 -16.27 -1.21
C LEU A 169 -0.31 -17.16 -0.37
N SER A 170 0.79 -17.65 -0.94
CA SER A 170 2.02 -18.04 -0.23
C SER A 170 3.09 -16.99 -0.42
N LEU A 171 4.15 -17.03 0.41
CA LEU A 171 5.35 -16.25 0.14
C LEU A 171 5.90 -16.60 -1.26
N PRO A 172 6.47 -15.62 -1.97
CA PRO A 172 6.98 -15.81 -3.33
C PRO A 172 8.34 -16.51 -3.38
N LEU A 173 8.88 -16.94 -2.24
CA LEU A 173 10.20 -17.54 -2.10
C LEU A 173 10.15 -18.70 -1.11
N ALA A 174 11.03 -19.69 -1.30
CA ALA A 174 11.15 -20.84 -0.42
C ALA A 174 12.19 -20.60 0.69
N GLY A 175 11.99 -21.24 1.85
CA GLY A 175 12.86 -21.13 3.01
C GLY A 175 12.65 -19.85 3.83
N PRO A 176 13.59 -19.53 4.73
CA PRO A 176 13.61 -18.25 5.44
C PRO A 176 13.81 -17.08 4.49
N VAL A 177 12.94 -16.08 4.62
CA VAL A 177 12.89 -14.86 3.82
C VAL A 177 12.93 -13.69 4.78
N PHE A 178 13.87 -12.78 4.56
CA PHE A 178 13.94 -11.52 5.27
C PHE A 178 13.11 -10.48 4.53
N VAL A 179 12.19 -9.83 5.21
CA VAL A 179 11.44 -8.68 4.69
C VAL A 179 12.32 -7.45 4.85
N HIS A 180 13.09 -7.13 3.81
CA HIS A 180 14.03 -6.02 3.85
C HIS A 180 13.30 -4.68 3.90
N ASP A 181 12.24 -4.55 3.10
CA ASP A 181 11.28 -3.47 3.25
C ASP A 181 9.85 -3.91 2.96
N GLY A 182 8.89 -3.19 3.54
CA GLY A 182 7.46 -3.47 3.53
C GLY A 182 6.69 -2.16 3.57
N HIS A 183 5.53 -2.18 4.22
CA HIS A 183 4.57 -1.06 4.21
C HIS A 183 4.20 -0.52 5.58
N ASP A 184 4.99 -0.85 6.60
CA ASP A 184 4.79 -0.38 7.98
C ASP A 184 5.17 1.10 8.14
N LEU A 185 5.48 1.54 9.37
CA LEU A 185 5.73 2.96 9.64
C LEU A 185 6.93 3.47 8.85
N TYR A 186 7.98 2.65 8.75
CA TYR A 186 9.26 3.09 8.22
C TYR A 186 9.46 2.75 6.75
N GLY A 187 8.61 1.89 6.18
CA GLY A 187 8.77 1.42 4.81
C GLY A 187 8.69 2.50 3.75
N HIS A 188 9.59 2.44 2.78
CA HIS A 188 9.69 3.45 1.72
C HIS A 188 8.55 3.33 0.71
N HIS A 189 8.06 2.11 0.49
CA HIS A 189 6.93 1.78 -0.39
C HIS A 189 5.65 2.56 -0.07
N ARG A 190 5.46 2.87 1.21
CA ARG A 190 4.36 3.72 1.67
C ARG A 190 4.50 5.20 1.27
N ARG A 191 5.69 5.65 0.90
CA ARG A 191 6.10 7.07 0.88
C ARG A 191 6.22 7.65 -0.53
N LEU A 192 5.34 7.27 -1.45
CA LEU A 192 5.32 7.83 -2.81
C LEU A 192 4.66 9.22 -2.83
N ASP A 193 5.42 10.28 -3.11
CA ASP A 193 4.88 11.62 -3.34
C ASP A 193 4.28 11.75 -4.75
N ILE A 194 2.95 11.91 -4.81
CA ILE A 194 2.19 12.01 -6.06
C ILE A 194 2.02 13.46 -6.57
N THR A 195 2.67 14.45 -5.94
CA THR A 195 2.42 15.87 -6.22
C THR A 195 3.48 16.53 -7.12
N GLY A 196 4.54 15.81 -7.49
CA GLY A 196 5.59 16.35 -8.37
C GLY A 196 6.48 15.30 -9.02
N GLY A 197 7.45 15.75 -9.82
CA GLY A 197 8.46 14.86 -10.42
C GLY A 197 7.87 13.77 -11.31
N MET A 198 8.45 12.56 -11.24
CA MET A 198 8.08 11.43 -12.08
C MET A 198 6.60 11.05 -11.95
N THR A 199 5.99 11.17 -10.77
CA THR A 199 4.58 10.80 -10.57
C THR A 199 3.66 11.69 -11.39
N THR A 200 3.90 13.00 -11.42
CA THR A 200 3.13 13.93 -12.28
C THR A 200 3.38 13.72 -13.76
N HIS A 201 4.63 13.44 -14.17
CA HIS A 201 5.00 13.15 -15.56
C HIS A 201 4.24 11.94 -16.11
N PHE A 202 4.12 10.87 -15.32
CA PHE A 202 3.38 9.66 -15.71
C PHE A 202 1.89 9.69 -15.38
N GLY A 203 1.39 10.80 -14.82
CA GLY A 203 -0.01 10.90 -14.42
C GLY A 203 -0.41 9.91 -13.32
N ILE A 204 0.53 9.52 -12.45
CA ILE A 204 0.28 8.67 -11.29
C ILE A 204 -0.60 9.44 -10.29
N ARG A 205 -1.70 8.81 -9.88
CA ARG A 205 -2.72 9.43 -9.01
C ARG A 205 -2.93 8.69 -7.69
N SER A 206 -2.19 7.61 -7.47
CA SER A 206 -2.30 6.70 -6.34
C SER A 206 -0.92 6.15 -5.99
N ASN A 207 -0.76 5.65 -4.76
CA ASN A 207 0.47 4.96 -4.40
C ASN A 207 0.35 3.48 -4.76
N PHE A 208 0.85 3.13 -5.94
CA PHE A 208 0.80 1.76 -6.44
C PHE A 208 1.68 0.80 -5.65
N MET A 209 2.66 1.31 -4.90
CA MET A 209 3.57 0.53 -4.08
C MET A 209 3.13 0.48 -2.62
N ARG A 210 1.99 1.09 -2.22
CA ARG A 210 1.68 1.33 -0.79
C ARG A 210 1.85 0.11 0.12
N TYR A 211 1.55 -1.08 -0.39
CA TYR A 211 1.59 -2.36 0.33
C TYR A 211 2.62 -3.34 -0.26
N ALA A 212 3.64 -2.83 -0.94
CA ALA A 212 4.68 -3.63 -1.55
C ALA A 212 5.70 -4.12 -0.52
N HIS A 213 6.43 -5.17 -0.90
CA HIS A 213 7.46 -5.84 -0.12
C HIS A 213 8.71 -6.05 -0.96
N ASP A 214 9.86 -5.79 -0.36
CA ASP A 214 11.16 -6.21 -0.87
C ASP A 214 11.64 -7.41 -0.07
N PHE A 215 11.57 -8.58 -0.69
CA PHE A 215 11.98 -9.83 -0.09
C PHE A 215 13.43 -10.18 -0.43
N CYS A 216 14.20 -10.46 0.61
CA CYS A 216 15.58 -10.88 0.54
C CYS A 216 15.78 -12.28 1.12
N ILE A 217 16.86 -12.94 0.70
CA ILE A 217 17.34 -14.16 1.34
C ILE A 217 18.59 -13.83 2.13
N VAL A 218 18.66 -14.31 3.37
CA VAL A 218 19.78 -14.12 4.29
C VAL A 218 20.40 -15.46 4.69
N ASP A 219 21.65 -15.44 5.13
CA ASP A 219 22.26 -16.58 5.83
C ASP A 219 21.77 -16.69 7.29
N GLU A 220 22.29 -17.67 8.02
CA GLU A 220 21.95 -17.91 9.43
C GLU A 220 22.37 -16.76 10.37
N GLN A 221 23.27 -15.88 9.93
CA GLN A 221 23.74 -14.71 10.67
C GLN A 221 22.99 -13.43 10.26
N GLY A 222 22.06 -13.51 9.30
CA GLY A 222 21.31 -12.37 8.80
C GLY A 222 22.04 -11.57 7.71
N HIS A 223 23.16 -12.05 7.17
CA HIS A 223 23.84 -11.37 6.07
C HIS A 223 23.11 -11.60 4.76
N LEU A 224 23.02 -10.54 3.95
CA LEU A 224 22.40 -10.57 2.62
C LEU A 224 23.34 -11.12 1.54
N TYR A 225 24.65 -11.04 1.77
CA TYR A 225 25.68 -11.42 0.82
C TYR A 225 26.97 -11.87 1.51
N ARG A 226 27.85 -12.49 0.73
CA ARG A 226 29.24 -12.79 1.11
C ARG A 226 30.18 -11.66 0.70
N GLY A 227 31.31 -11.50 1.39
CA GLY A 227 32.30 -10.49 1.02
C GLY A 227 31.75 -9.06 1.12
N ASP A 228 31.88 -8.27 0.05
CA ASP A 228 31.42 -6.88 -0.02
C ASP A 228 30.08 -6.69 -0.75
N GLY A 229 29.52 -7.77 -1.31
CA GLY A 229 28.26 -7.76 -2.05
C GLY A 229 28.32 -6.95 -3.35
N SER A 230 29.51 -6.72 -3.90
CA SER A 230 29.72 -5.91 -5.11
C SER A 230 29.11 -6.55 -6.36
N ARG A 231 29.05 -7.88 -6.39
CA ARG A 231 28.46 -8.65 -7.49
C ARG A 231 27.14 -9.28 -7.07
N PRO A 232 26.15 -9.38 -7.96
CA PRO A 232 24.90 -10.10 -7.66
C PRO A 232 25.16 -11.53 -7.15
N GLU A 233 26.16 -12.23 -7.69
CA GLU A 233 26.47 -13.62 -7.28
C GLU A 233 26.94 -13.76 -5.83
N ASP A 234 27.36 -12.66 -5.18
CA ASP A 234 27.73 -12.66 -3.78
C ASP A 234 26.49 -12.74 -2.87
N TRP A 235 25.32 -12.35 -3.36
CA TRP A 235 24.07 -12.30 -2.61
C TRP A 235 23.43 -13.68 -2.51
N PHE A 236 22.99 -14.06 -1.31
CA PHE A 236 22.40 -15.37 -1.08
C PHE A 236 21.07 -15.57 -1.84
N GLY A 237 20.38 -14.48 -2.15
CA GLY A 237 19.12 -14.46 -2.91
C GLY A 237 19.29 -14.55 -4.42
N TYR A 238 20.45 -14.22 -4.98
CA TYR A 238 20.58 -14.10 -6.43
C TYR A 238 20.37 -15.44 -7.13
N GLY A 239 19.49 -15.45 -8.12
CA GLY A 239 19.14 -16.67 -8.86
C GLY A 239 18.23 -17.65 -8.09
N LYS A 240 17.77 -17.32 -6.88
CA LYS A 240 16.82 -18.18 -6.15
C LYS A 240 15.46 -18.20 -6.88
N PRO A 241 14.75 -19.35 -6.91
CA PRO A 241 13.47 -19.45 -7.59
C PRO A 241 12.44 -18.45 -7.04
N VAL A 242 11.78 -17.73 -7.93
CA VAL A 242 10.59 -16.92 -7.63
C VAL A 242 9.36 -17.75 -7.92
N LEU A 243 8.48 -17.84 -6.94
CA LEU A 243 7.28 -18.68 -6.97
C LEU A 243 6.04 -17.82 -7.16
N ALA A 244 5.09 -18.29 -7.97
CA ALA A 244 3.77 -17.69 -8.02
C ALA A 244 3.12 -17.77 -6.62
N THR A 245 2.74 -16.63 -6.06
CA THR A 245 2.10 -16.53 -4.74
C THR A 245 0.70 -17.14 -4.72
N GLY A 246 -0.01 -17.16 -5.84
CA GLY A 246 -1.36 -17.70 -5.95
C GLY A 246 -1.66 -18.26 -7.34
N ASP A 247 -2.75 -19.03 -7.44
CA ASP A 247 -3.26 -19.50 -8.74
C ASP A 247 -3.69 -18.30 -9.62
N GLY A 248 -3.42 -18.36 -10.91
CA GLY A 248 -3.82 -17.27 -11.81
C GLY A 248 -3.45 -17.47 -13.26
N VAL A 249 -3.56 -16.37 -14.02
CA VAL A 249 -3.15 -16.27 -15.42
C VAL A 249 -2.13 -15.15 -15.53
N VAL A 250 -0.98 -15.43 -16.13
CA VAL A 250 0.02 -14.40 -16.44
C VAL A 250 -0.58 -13.46 -17.46
N VAL A 251 -0.59 -12.16 -17.18
CA VAL A 251 -1.16 -11.14 -18.08
C VAL A 251 -0.09 -10.29 -18.74
N GLU A 252 1.09 -10.18 -18.12
CA GLU A 252 2.19 -9.39 -18.64
C GLU A 252 3.52 -9.91 -18.11
N THR A 253 4.56 -9.81 -18.94
CA THR A 253 5.94 -10.15 -18.57
C THR A 253 6.91 -9.23 -19.29
N HIS A 254 8.04 -8.96 -18.66
CA HIS A 254 9.22 -8.38 -19.31
C HIS A 254 10.45 -9.16 -18.91
N ASP A 255 11.32 -9.44 -19.86
CA ASP A 255 12.61 -10.11 -19.63
C ASP A 255 13.68 -9.55 -20.58
N GLY A 256 14.93 -9.84 -20.28
CA GLY A 256 16.11 -9.47 -21.07
C GLY A 256 16.82 -8.21 -20.58
N MET A 257 16.25 -7.46 -19.63
CA MET A 257 16.94 -6.33 -19.00
C MET A 257 18.11 -6.85 -18.15
N PRO A 258 19.33 -6.32 -18.33
CA PRO A 258 20.48 -6.70 -17.52
C PRO A 258 20.26 -6.47 -16.02
N ASP A 259 20.78 -7.36 -15.19
CA ASP A 259 20.88 -7.14 -13.74
C ASP A 259 21.91 -6.05 -13.42
N ASN A 260 21.69 -5.37 -12.31
CA ASN A 260 22.52 -4.27 -11.88
C ASN A 260 23.81 -4.71 -11.18
N ARG A 261 24.72 -3.74 -10.99
CA ARG A 261 25.97 -3.92 -10.24
C ARG A 261 26.09 -2.84 -9.17
N LYS A 262 26.45 -3.24 -7.96
CA LYS A 262 26.67 -2.32 -6.85
C LYS A 262 27.81 -1.35 -7.20
N GLY A 263 27.58 -0.05 -7.03
CA GLY A 263 28.56 0.99 -7.31
C GLY A 263 28.88 1.25 -8.79
N GLY A 264 28.20 0.56 -9.72
CA GLY A 264 28.23 0.90 -11.14
C GLY A 264 27.28 2.07 -11.45
N PRO A 265 27.41 2.71 -12.63
CA PRO A 265 26.35 3.59 -13.11
C PRO A 265 25.02 2.81 -13.17
N PRO A 266 23.86 3.48 -13.03
CA PRO A 266 22.57 2.84 -13.19
C PRO A 266 22.57 2.09 -14.53
N PRO A 267 22.41 0.77 -14.54
CA PRO A 267 22.42 -0.05 -15.75
C PRO A 267 21.06 0.01 -16.46
N PHE A 268 20.10 0.75 -15.89
CA PHE A 268 18.86 1.14 -16.53
C PHE A 268 19.03 2.48 -17.23
N ASP A 269 18.40 2.62 -18.40
CA ASP A 269 18.36 3.88 -19.13
C ASP A 269 17.25 4.76 -18.54
N GLU A 270 17.64 5.77 -17.76
CA GLU A 270 16.72 6.74 -17.15
C GLU A 270 15.86 7.44 -18.22
N ALA A 271 16.41 7.76 -19.39
CA ALA A 271 15.65 8.37 -20.47
C ALA A 271 14.63 7.39 -21.10
N ALA A 272 14.92 6.09 -21.08
CA ALA A 272 13.95 5.06 -21.45
C ALA A 272 12.86 4.91 -20.38
N ILE A 273 13.23 4.91 -19.09
CA ILE A 273 12.25 4.89 -17.98
C ILE A 273 11.30 6.07 -18.11
N MET A 274 11.81 7.28 -18.37
CA MET A 274 11.01 8.49 -18.56
C MET A 274 10.01 8.41 -19.74
N LYS A 275 10.14 7.42 -20.62
CA LYS A 275 9.17 7.13 -21.70
C LYS A 275 8.25 5.94 -21.37
N ASN A 276 8.68 5.05 -20.49
CA ASN A 276 7.94 3.86 -20.09
C ASN A 276 8.27 3.48 -18.64
N LEU A 277 7.40 3.89 -17.72
CA LEU A 277 7.54 3.63 -16.28
C LEU A 277 7.65 2.13 -15.94
N LYS A 278 7.10 1.22 -16.76
CA LYS A 278 7.23 -0.23 -16.48
C LYS A 278 8.66 -0.76 -16.55
N LEU A 279 9.59 -0.03 -17.19
CA LEU A 279 11.01 -0.38 -17.16
C LEU A 279 11.62 -0.23 -15.76
N PHE A 280 10.99 0.55 -14.88
CA PHE A 280 11.35 0.64 -13.46
C PHE A 280 11.31 -0.71 -12.75
N LEU A 281 10.36 -1.58 -13.14
CA LEU A 281 10.17 -2.92 -12.58
C LEU A 281 11.27 -3.92 -12.99
N GLY A 282 12.13 -3.57 -13.95
CA GLY A 282 13.14 -4.49 -14.48
C GLY A 282 12.52 -5.64 -15.27
N ASN A 283 13.03 -6.85 -15.05
CA ASN A 283 12.36 -8.07 -15.50
C ASN A 283 11.24 -8.41 -14.52
N TYR A 284 10.04 -8.63 -15.02
CA TYR A 284 8.87 -8.84 -14.17
C TYR A 284 7.83 -9.79 -14.77
N ALA A 285 6.92 -10.23 -13.92
CA ALA A 285 5.70 -10.94 -14.30
C ALA A 285 4.52 -10.40 -13.49
N ILE A 286 3.35 -10.29 -14.14
CA ILE A 286 2.09 -9.92 -13.50
C ILE A 286 1.11 -11.07 -13.67
N VAL A 287 0.51 -11.51 -12.57
CA VAL A 287 -0.45 -12.63 -12.51
C VAL A 287 -1.82 -12.10 -12.08
N ASP A 288 -2.84 -12.28 -12.94
CA ASP A 288 -4.25 -12.03 -12.64
C ASP A 288 -4.84 -13.24 -11.89
N HIS A 289 -5.30 -13.03 -10.66
CA HIS A 289 -5.93 -14.06 -9.82
C HIS A 289 -7.43 -14.25 -10.14
N ARG A 290 -7.96 -13.57 -11.16
CA ARG A 290 -9.33 -13.68 -11.69
C ARG A 290 -10.43 -13.22 -10.71
N ASN A 291 -10.05 -12.40 -9.75
CA ASN A 291 -10.92 -11.87 -8.69
C ASN A 291 -10.73 -10.36 -8.44
N GLY A 292 -9.99 -9.67 -9.33
CA GLY A 292 -9.66 -8.25 -9.18
C GLY A 292 -8.36 -7.99 -8.40
N GLU A 293 -7.65 -9.04 -7.98
CA GLU A 293 -6.31 -8.95 -7.40
C GLU A 293 -5.25 -9.46 -8.38
N PHE A 294 -4.14 -8.74 -8.46
CA PHE A 294 -3.01 -9.06 -9.32
C PHE A 294 -1.74 -9.10 -8.48
N SER A 295 -0.93 -10.13 -8.65
CA SER A 295 0.42 -10.17 -8.08
C SER A 295 1.43 -9.68 -9.10
N LEU A 296 2.27 -8.72 -8.70
CA LEU A 296 3.42 -8.23 -9.46
C LEU A 296 4.70 -8.76 -8.83
N PHE A 297 5.60 -9.29 -9.66
CA PHE A 297 6.93 -9.78 -9.28
C PHE A 297 7.96 -9.02 -10.10
N ALA A 298 8.77 -8.16 -9.49
CA ALA A 298 9.74 -7.28 -10.15
C ALA A 298 11.19 -7.60 -9.79
N HIS A 299 12.11 -6.93 -10.49
CA HIS A 299 13.56 -7.04 -10.32
C HIS A 299 14.08 -8.47 -10.50
N MET A 300 13.40 -9.29 -11.31
CA MET A 300 13.84 -10.64 -11.59
C MET A 300 15.15 -10.66 -12.38
N LYS A 301 15.88 -11.78 -12.27
CA LYS A 301 17.16 -11.99 -12.92
C LYS A 301 17.01 -11.98 -14.44
N GLN A 302 17.99 -11.40 -15.14
CA GLN A 302 18.01 -11.39 -16.60
C GLN A 302 17.92 -12.81 -17.18
N GLY A 303 16.99 -12.99 -18.13
CA GLY A 303 16.77 -14.24 -18.85
C GLY A 303 16.17 -15.34 -17.99
N SER A 304 15.56 -14.98 -16.85
CA SER A 304 15.02 -15.96 -15.90
C SER A 304 13.52 -16.13 -15.96
N VAL A 305 12.77 -15.23 -16.61
CA VAL A 305 11.29 -15.29 -16.60
C VAL A 305 10.84 -16.49 -17.44
N LYS A 306 10.18 -17.45 -16.79
CA LYS A 306 9.84 -18.77 -17.38
C LYS A 306 8.41 -18.87 -17.89
N VAL A 307 7.64 -17.80 -17.78
CA VAL A 307 6.22 -17.77 -18.07
C VAL A 307 5.91 -16.72 -19.14
N ALA A 308 4.76 -16.89 -19.81
CA ALA A 308 4.33 -15.98 -20.86
C ALA A 308 2.87 -15.52 -20.66
N PRO A 309 2.47 -14.35 -21.19
CA PRO A 309 1.08 -13.91 -21.15
C PRO A 309 0.11 -14.97 -21.69
N GLY A 310 -0.98 -15.21 -20.97
CA GLY A 310 -1.96 -16.26 -21.23
C GLY A 310 -1.67 -17.60 -20.55
N GLN A 311 -0.46 -17.82 -20.01
CA GLN A 311 -0.13 -19.02 -19.27
C GLN A 311 -0.87 -19.05 -17.93
N ARG A 312 -1.44 -20.20 -17.59
CA ARG A 312 -1.96 -20.48 -16.24
C ARG A 312 -0.80 -20.92 -15.35
N VAL A 313 -0.72 -20.34 -14.16
CA VAL A 313 0.25 -20.73 -13.14
C VAL A 313 -0.47 -21.21 -11.89
N LYS A 314 0.17 -22.13 -11.18
CA LYS A 314 -0.27 -22.60 -9.87
C LYS A 314 0.52 -21.96 -8.74
N ARG A 315 -0.13 -21.75 -7.61
CA ARG A 315 0.55 -21.34 -6.38
C ARG A 315 1.75 -22.26 -6.10
N GLY A 316 2.92 -21.68 -5.89
CA GLY A 316 4.18 -22.38 -5.68
C GLY A 316 4.93 -22.78 -6.97
N GLU A 317 4.37 -22.55 -8.16
CA GLU A 317 5.05 -22.77 -9.43
C GLU A 317 6.20 -21.77 -9.62
N THR A 318 7.36 -22.23 -10.09
CA THR A 318 8.48 -21.33 -10.38
C THR A 318 8.21 -20.52 -11.64
N ILE A 319 8.15 -19.20 -11.50
CA ILE A 319 7.89 -18.27 -12.61
C ILE A 319 9.13 -17.50 -13.07
N GLY A 320 10.19 -17.50 -12.26
CA GLY A 320 11.44 -16.83 -12.58
C GLY A 320 12.51 -17.06 -11.53
N ALA A 321 13.49 -16.15 -11.47
CA ALA A 321 14.49 -16.14 -10.41
C ALA A 321 14.74 -14.72 -9.90
N MET A 322 15.09 -14.59 -8.61
CA MET A 322 15.40 -13.32 -7.96
C MET A 322 16.64 -12.70 -8.59
N GLY A 323 16.59 -11.41 -8.88
CA GLY A 323 17.66 -10.66 -9.52
C GLY A 323 17.86 -9.29 -8.90
N MET A 324 18.30 -8.37 -9.74
CA MET A 324 18.61 -6.97 -9.42
C MET A 324 18.41 -6.10 -10.68
N SER A 325 17.45 -6.41 -11.55
CA SER A 325 17.20 -5.61 -12.77
C SER A 325 16.24 -4.44 -12.51
N GLY A 326 16.24 -3.42 -13.37
CA GLY A 326 15.39 -2.23 -13.21
C GLY A 326 15.93 -1.26 -12.16
N ASP A 327 15.05 -0.53 -11.48
CA ASP A 327 15.46 0.39 -10.40
C ASP A 327 15.71 -0.36 -9.08
N ALA A 328 16.67 -1.29 -9.09
CA ALA A 328 17.07 -2.10 -7.95
C ALA A 328 18.52 -1.81 -7.54
N PHE A 329 18.75 -1.38 -6.30
CA PHE A 329 20.09 -1.10 -5.76
C PHE A 329 20.72 -2.28 -4.99
N LEU A 330 19.95 -3.35 -4.79
CA LEU A 330 20.39 -4.60 -4.15
C LEU A 330 19.62 -5.80 -4.72
N VAL A 331 20.12 -7.03 -4.51
CA VAL A 331 19.42 -8.26 -4.92
C VAL A 331 18.23 -8.51 -4.00
N HIS A 332 17.03 -8.39 -4.54
CA HIS A 332 15.76 -8.66 -3.86
C HIS A 332 14.67 -9.01 -4.86
N LEU A 333 13.56 -9.53 -4.36
CA LEU A 333 12.31 -9.61 -5.11
C LEU A 333 11.36 -8.51 -4.60
N HIS A 334 11.05 -7.55 -5.45
CA HIS A 334 9.93 -6.66 -5.19
C HIS A 334 8.62 -7.38 -5.53
N TYR A 335 7.72 -7.45 -4.56
CA TYR A 335 6.41 -8.06 -4.67
C TYR A 335 5.34 -7.06 -4.25
N GLN A 336 4.25 -6.98 -5.01
CA GLN A 336 3.06 -6.28 -4.55
C GLN A 336 1.78 -6.93 -5.04
N LEU A 337 0.74 -6.84 -4.22
CA LEU A 337 -0.64 -7.12 -4.63
C LEU A 337 -1.28 -5.80 -5.07
N GLN A 338 -2.02 -5.81 -6.17
CA GLN A 338 -2.59 -4.59 -6.77
C GLN A 338 -3.95 -4.88 -7.45
N GLY A 339 -4.74 -3.82 -7.68
CA GLY A 339 -6.10 -3.94 -8.21
C GLY A 339 -6.23 -4.08 -9.73
N SER A 340 -5.14 -3.95 -10.48
CA SER A 340 -5.11 -4.07 -11.95
C SER A 340 -3.72 -4.48 -12.43
N ALA A 341 -3.51 -4.63 -13.74
CA ALA A 341 -2.16 -4.81 -14.32
C ALA A 341 -1.37 -3.49 -14.49
N GLY A 342 -1.94 -2.35 -14.10
CA GLY A 342 -1.33 -1.02 -14.17
C GLY A 342 -0.82 -0.53 -12.80
N PHE A 343 -0.45 0.76 -12.75
CA PHE A 343 0.02 1.42 -11.53
C PHE A 343 -1.15 2.03 -10.73
N ASP A 344 -2.12 1.19 -10.38
CA ASP A 344 -3.22 1.56 -9.48
C ASP A 344 -2.82 1.36 -8.01
N GLU A 345 -3.62 1.92 -7.09
CA GLU A 345 -3.45 1.78 -5.65
C GLU A 345 -3.15 0.33 -5.21
N GLY A 346 -2.08 0.16 -4.45
CA GLY A 346 -1.68 -1.15 -3.92
C GLY A 346 -2.73 -1.76 -2.99
N LEU A 347 -2.69 -3.07 -2.82
CA LEU A 347 -3.55 -3.84 -1.93
C LEU A 347 -2.71 -4.57 -0.87
N PRO A 348 -3.20 -4.70 0.38
CA PRO A 348 -2.52 -5.50 1.38
C PRO A 348 -2.38 -6.97 0.96
N ALA A 349 -1.21 -7.57 1.15
CA ALA A 349 -0.99 -8.99 0.89
C ALA A 349 -1.05 -9.80 2.20
N TYR A 350 -1.88 -10.85 2.23
CA TYR A 350 -1.98 -11.79 3.36
C TYR A 350 -1.49 -13.16 2.92
N PHE A 351 -0.39 -13.62 3.52
CA PHE A 351 0.23 -14.89 3.18
C PHE A 351 -0.28 -16.00 4.11
N GLU A 352 -0.77 -17.09 3.54
CA GLU A 352 -1.20 -18.28 4.29
C GLU A 352 -0.02 -19.13 4.75
N LYS A 353 -0.18 -19.74 5.93
CA LYS A 353 0.81 -20.61 6.58
C LYS A 353 2.15 -19.92 6.84
N VAL A 354 2.17 -18.59 6.95
CA VAL A 354 3.39 -17.86 7.30
C VAL A 354 3.74 -18.10 8.76
N ARG A 355 5.02 -18.36 9.01
CA ARG A 355 5.64 -18.43 10.33
C ARG A 355 6.65 -17.30 10.46
N PHE A 356 6.82 -16.82 11.68
CA PHE A 356 7.74 -15.73 12.02
C PHE A 356 8.80 -16.22 12.99
N ALA A 357 10.03 -15.75 12.84
CA ALA A 357 11.06 -15.96 13.85
C ALA A 357 10.65 -15.29 15.18
N THR A 358 10.87 -15.98 16.30
CA THR A 358 10.39 -15.56 17.64
C THR A 358 11.48 -15.49 18.69
N GLY A 359 12.75 -15.75 18.32
CA GLY A 359 13.86 -15.94 19.26
C GLY A 359 14.04 -17.40 19.67
N ASP A 360 12.96 -18.11 19.99
CA ASP A 360 12.96 -19.53 20.38
C ASP A 360 12.64 -20.50 19.21
N GLY A 361 12.81 -20.01 17.98
CA GLY A 361 12.42 -20.70 16.75
C GLY A 361 11.30 -19.96 16.03
N TRP A 362 10.25 -20.68 15.62
CA TRP A 362 9.23 -20.18 14.71
C TRP A 362 7.83 -20.22 15.32
N SER A 363 7.05 -19.15 15.11
CA SER A 363 5.64 -19.07 15.52
C SER A 363 4.80 -20.21 14.94
N ALA A 364 3.59 -20.40 15.46
CA ALA A 364 2.57 -21.19 14.78
C ALA A 364 2.27 -20.59 13.38
N PRO A 365 1.93 -21.41 12.38
CA PRO A 365 1.53 -20.92 11.07
C PRO A 365 0.25 -20.08 11.17
N SER A 366 0.20 -18.99 10.42
CA SER A 366 -0.93 -18.05 10.42
C SER A 366 -1.24 -17.55 9.00
N ILE A 367 -2.35 -16.83 8.86
CA ILE A 367 -2.63 -16.00 7.68
C ILE A 367 -2.36 -14.56 8.12
N SER A 368 -1.33 -13.93 7.58
CA SER A 368 -0.89 -12.61 8.06
C SER A 368 -0.21 -11.81 6.97
N PRO A 369 -0.29 -10.47 7.00
CA PRO A 369 0.73 -9.65 6.35
C PRO A 369 2.09 -9.84 7.03
N VAL A 370 3.12 -9.30 6.39
CA VAL A 370 4.51 -9.29 6.88
C VAL A 370 5.04 -7.86 6.82
N ASP A 371 5.89 -7.49 7.78
CA ASP A 371 6.39 -6.12 7.95
C ASP A 371 7.92 -6.07 7.81
N SER A 372 8.47 -4.88 7.58
CA SER A 372 9.93 -4.69 7.52
C SER A 372 10.63 -5.23 8.76
N GLY A 373 11.73 -5.93 8.55
CA GLY A 373 12.52 -6.54 9.62
C GLY A 373 12.08 -7.94 10.03
N ASP A 374 10.93 -8.43 9.57
CA ASP A 374 10.51 -9.80 9.83
C ASP A 374 11.44 -10.82 9.12
N LEU A 375 11.77 -11.90 9.82
CA LEU A 375 12.23 -13.14 9.19
C LEU A 375 11.06 -14.13 9.16
N VAL A 376 10.63 -14.49 7.95
CA VAL A 376 9.43 -15.31 7.71
C VAL A 376 9.73 -16.54 6.87
N MET A 377 8.88 -17.55 6.98
CA MET A 377 8.88 -18.68 6.04
C MET A 377 7.48 -19.25 5.88
N THR A 378 7.25 -19.95 4.78
CA THR A 378 6.02 -20.75 4.60
C THR A 378 6.18 -22.08 5.33
N ALA A 379 5.20 -22.47 6.15
CA ALA A 379 5.17 -23.80 6.75
C ALA A 379 4.92 -24.88 5.69
N GLU A 380 5.60 -26.01 5.83
CA GLU A 380 5.45 -27.19 4.95
C GLU A 380 4.03 -27.77 4.95
#